data_AF-A0A4Y2W036-F1
#
_entry.id   AF-A0A4Y2W036-F1
#
_cell.length_a   1.000
_cell.length_b   1.000
_cell.length_c   1.000
_cell.angle_alpha   90.00
_cell.angle_beta   90.00
_cell.angle_gamma   90.00
#
_symmetry.space_group_name_H-M   'P 1'
#
loop_
_entity.id
_entity.type
_entity.pdbx_description
1 polymer ?
#
loop_
_entity_poly.entity_id
_entity_poly.type
_entity_poly.pdbx_seq_one_letter_code
_entity_poly.pdbx_strand_id
1 'polypeptide(L)'
;MYHASLILEYIVPLAGEGQDSTEILEMGDNPNLHEISARIFIDHCKDMFGWSDLSRDVIMDVGCGEEGYCGKAILEKFPDVGAIIGIDSHPKIVRNFRLRTAAKIECVFADIEK
;
A
#
# COMPACT_ATOMS: atom_id res chain seq x y z
N MET A 1 5.75 -21.74 12.81
CA MET A 1 5.42 -20.32 13.09
C MET A 1 5.84 -19.59 11.83
N TYR A 2 4.89 -19.25 10.95
CA TYR A 2 5.18 -18.69 9.64
C TYR A 2 5.34 -17.18 9.79
N HIS A 3 6.51 -16.64 9.46
CA HIS A 3 6.69 -15.21 9.23
C HIS A 3 6.14 -14.91 7.84
N ALA A 4 5.02 -14.18 7.76
CA ALA A 4 4.49 -13.72 6.50
C ALA A 4 5.11 -12.35 6.19
N SER A 5 5.98 -12.30 5.18
CA SER A 5 6.33 -11.04 4.53
C SER A 5 5.29 -10.81 3.44
N LEU A 6 4.50 -9.73 3.56
CA LEU A 6 3.46 -9.41 2.61
C LEU A 6 3.89 -8.25 1.73
N ILE A 7 3.90 -8.48 0.41
CA ILE A 7 4.22 -7.47 -0.59
C ILE A 7 2.90 -6.94 -1.14
N LEU A 8 2.63 -5.66 -0.93
CA LEU A 8 1.57 -4.94 -1.63
C LEU A 8 2.19 -4.30 -2.86
N GLU A 9 1.92 -4.84 -4.04
CA GLU A 9 2.23 -4.18 -5.31
C GLU A 9 0.99 -3.42 -5.78
N TYR A 10 1.10 -2.10 -5.86
CA TYR A 10 0.08 -1.28 -6.50
C TYR A 10 0.28 -1.32 -8.02
N ILE A 11 -0.49 -2.16 -8.72
CA ILE A 11 -0.51 -2.16 -10.18
C ILE A 11 -1.44 -1.04 -10.64
N VAL A 12 -0.87 0.10 -11.06
CA VAL A 12 -1.56 1.04 -11.94
C VAL A 12 -1.66 0.36 -13.31
N PRO A 13 -2.86 0.14 -13.89
CA PRO A 13 -2.96 -0.46 -15.21
C PRO A 13 -2.42 0.54 -16.25
N LEU A 14 -1.25 0.24 -16.81
CA LEU A 14 -0.79 0.88 -18.05
C LEU A 14 -1.76 0.51 -19.16
N ALA A 15 -2.45 1.52 -19.70
CA ALA A 15 -3.37 1.37 -20.82
C ALA A 15 -2.71 0.63 -21.98
N GLY A 16 -3.31 -0.49 -22.38
CA GLY A 16 -2.80 -1.37 -23.44
C GLY A 16 -3.85 -2.38 -23.90
N GLU A 17 -4.72 -1.90 -24.77
CA GLU A 17 -5.60 -2.61 -25.72
C GLU A 17 -6.16 -3.99 -25.35
N GLY A 18 -7.47 -3.99 -25.05
CA GLY A 18 -8.36 -5.07 -25.46
C GLY A 18 -8.71 -6.10 -24.41
N GLN A 19 -9.43 -5.71 -23.35
CA GLN A 19 -10.34 -6.64 -22.68
C GLN A 19 -11.47 -5.90 -21.96
N ASP A 20 -12.70 -6.33 -22.28
CA ASP A 20 -13.94 -5.93 -21.65
C ASP A 20 -13.98 -6.48 -20.22
N SER A 21 -13.67 -5.64 -19.24
CA SER A 21 -13.86 -5.93 -17.82
C SER A 21 -14.08 -4.62 -17.05
N THR A 22 -15.36 -4.26 -16.92
CA THR A 22 -15.97 -3.51 -15.81
C THR A 22 -15.09 -2.50 -15.06
N GLU A 23 -15.29 -1.22 -15.40
CA GLU A 23 -15.06 -0.02 -14.59
C GLU A 23 -13.66 0.13 -13.97
N ILE A 24 -12.68 0.30 -14.84
CA ILE A 24 -11.40 0.90 -14.47
C ILE A 24 -11.66 2.38 -14.19
N LEU A 25 -11.69 2.74 -12.91
CA LEU A 25 -11.75 4.13 -12.44
C LEU A 25 -10.46 4.86 -12.83
N GLU A 26 -10.46 5.49 -14.01
CA GLU A 26 -9.49 6.53 -14.35
C GLU A 26 -9.74 7.73 -13.42
N MET A 27 -9.00 7.78 -12.30
CA MET A 27 -9.13 8.87 -11.33
C MET A 27 -7.95 9.80 -11.49
N GLY A 28 -8.22 11.02 -11.96
CA GLY A 28 -7.27 12.12 -11.91
C GLY A 28 -6.88 12.48 -10.46
N ASP A 29 -5.94 13.42 -10.32
CA ASP A 29 -5.26 13.85 -9.07
C ASP A 29 -6.19 14.36 -7.93
N ASN A 30 -7.08 13.51 -7.42
CA ASN A 30 -7.91 13.81 -6.26
C ASN A 30 -7.43 12.96 -5.06
N PRO A 31 -6.73 13.57 -4.08
CA PRO A 31 -6.16 12.83 -2.95
C PRO A 31 -7.20 12.08 -2.10
N ASN A 32 -8.46 12.56 -2.07
CA ASN A 32 -9.54 11.86 -1.37
C ASN A 32 -9.92 10.54 -2.04
N LEU A 33 -9.77 10.43 -3.37
CA LEU A 33 -10.08 9.21 -4.11
C LEU A 33 -9.01 8.15 -3.86
N HIS A 34 -7.73 8.53 -3.79
CA HIS A 34 -6.65 7.61 -3.45
C HIS A 34 -6.79 7.00 -2.05
N GLU A 35 -7.21 7.79 -1.06
CA GLU A 35 -7.48 7.29 0.29
C GLU A 35 -8.64 6.28 0.32
N ILE A 36 -9.74 6.59 -0.38
CA ILE A 36 -10.90 5.69 -0.48
C ILE A 36 -10.50 4.38 -1.19
N SER A 37 -9.79 4.48 -2.31
CA SER A 37 -9.31 3.30 -3.06
C SER A 37 -8.39 2.42 -2.24
N ALA A 38 -7.45 3.01 -1.49
CA ALA A 38 -6.55 2.25 -0.62
C ALA A 38 -7.34 1.48 0.46
N ARG A 39 -8.35 2.09 1.08
CA ARG A 39 -9.21 1.40 2.05
C ARG A 39 -9.96 0.22 1.42
N ILE A 40 -10.58 0.42 0.26
CA ILE A 40 -11.30 -0.64 -0.47
C ILE A 40 -10.34 -1.79 -0.84
N PHE A 41 -9.14 -1.45 -1.32
CA PHE A 41 -8.12 -2.43 -1.67
C PHE A 41 -7.67 -3.25 -0.45
N ILE A 42 -7.35 -2.59 0.67
CA ILE A 42 -6.97 -3.27 1.91
C ILE A 42 -8.11 -4.14 2.46
N ASP A 43 -9.36 -3.70 2.35
CA ASP A 43 -10.53 -4.52 2.72
C ASP A 43 -10.61 -5.79 1.87
N HIS A 44 -10.45 -5.66 0.56
CA HIS A 44 -10.44 -6.81 -0.35
C HIS A 44 -9.29 -7.78 -0.06
N CYS A 45 -8.07 -7.26 0.16
CA CYS A 45 -6.91 -8.08 0.50
C CYS A 45 -7.10 -8.80 1.83
N LYS A 46 -7.63 -8.12 2.86
CA LYS A 46 -7.92 -8.75 4.15
C LYS A 46 -8.78 -10.00 3.98
N ASP A 47 -9.86 -9.89 3.22
CA ASP A 47 -10.80 -10.99 3.05
C ASP A 47 -10.23 -12.11 2.18
N MET A 48 -9.55 -11.74 1.09
CA MET A 48 -8.92 -12.68 0.17
C MET A 48 -7.78 -13.49 0.81
N PHE A 49 -6.96 -12.84 1.65
CA PHE A 49 -5.80 -13.47 2.29
C PHE A 49 -6.05 -13.92 3.73
N GLY A 50 -7.27 -13.69 4.26
CA GLY A 50 -7.67 -14.11 5.59
C GLY A 50 -6.92 -13.40 6.73
N TRP A 51 -6.63 -12.09 6.58
CA TRP A 51 -5.92 -11.35 7.62
C TRP A 51 -6.80 -11.11 8.85
N SER A 52 -6.38 -11.66 9.98
CA SER A 52 -7.09 -11.52 11.25
C SER A 52 -6.26 -10.82 12.34
N ASP A 53 -4.94 -11.02 12.34
CA ASP A 53 -4.00 -10.43 13.29
C ASP A 53 -2.68 -10.19 12.54
N LEU A 54 -2.21 -8.94 12.52
CA LEU A 54 -0.95 -8.54 11.88
C LEU A 54 0.07 -8.01 12.89
N SER A 55 -0.16 -8.21 14.20
CA SER A 55 0.60 -7.55 15.26
C SER A 55 2.09 -7.90 15.33
N ARG A 56 2.49 -8.99 14.67
CA ARG A 56 3.88 -9.44 14.54
C ARG A 56 4.43 -9.33 13.12
N ASP A 57 3.59 -8.92 12.18
CA ASP A 57 3.90 -8.92 10.76
C ASP A 57 4.57 -7.61 10.34
N VAL A 58 5.34 -7.72 9.26
CA VAL A 58 5.98 -6.60 8.58
C VAL A 58 5.34 -6.48 7.22
N ILE A 59 4.73 -5.32 6.96
CA ILE A 59 4.07 -5.03 5.69
C ILE A 59 5.02 -4.24 4.80
N MET A 60 5.22 -4.71 3.57
CA MET A 60 5.97 -4.00 2.55
C MET A 60 4.98 -3.32 1.60
N ASP A 61 4.96 -1.99 1.62
CA ASP A 61 4.11 -1.14 0.77
C ASP A 61 4.96 -0.69 -0.43
N VAL A 62 4.88 -1.43 -1.55
CA VAL A 62 5.72 -1.18 -2.75
C VAL A 62 5.01 -0.21 -3.70
N GLY A 63 5.73 0.84 -4.09
CA GLY A 63 5.13 1.99 -4.76
C GLY A 63 4.28 2.81 -3.78
N CYS A 64 4.78 3.01 -2.56
CA CYS A 64 3.97 3.53 -1.45
C CYS A 64 3.43 4.96 -1.69
N GLY A 65 4.03 5.73 -2.59
CA GLY A 65 3.62 7.10 -2.82
C GLY A 65 3.99 8.04 -1.68
N GLU A 66 3.86 9.35 -1.90
CA GLU A 66 4.23 10.37 -0.90
C GLU A 66 3.37 10.29 0.37
N GLU A 67 2.10 9.92 0.21
CA GLU A 67 1.11 9.90 1.28
C GLU A 67 0.92 8.53 1.94
N GLY A 68 1.53 7.45 1.42
CA GLY A 68 1.47 6.11 2.03
C GLY A 68 0.05 5.60 2.29
N TYR A 69 -0.88 5.80 1.34
CA TYR A 69 -2.31 5.55 1.55
C TYR A 69 -2.60 4.10 1.98
N CYS A 70 -1.94 3.11 1.38
CA CYS A 70 -2.06 1.70 1.75
C CYS A 70 -1.53 1.44 3.17
N GLY A 71 -0.34 1.96 3.49
CA GLY A 71 0.20 1.92 4.85
C GLY A 71 -0.75 2.54 5.89
N LYS A 72 -1.37 3.69 5.60
CA LYS A 72 -2.39 4.32 6.47
C LYS A 72 -3.60 3.41 6.65
N ALA A 73 -4.16 2.88 5.56
CA ALA A 73 -5.34 2.01 5.61
C ALA A 73 -5.08 0.72 6.41
N ILE A 74 -3.88 0.13 6.30
CA ILE A 74 -3.45 -0.99 7.14
C ILE A 74 -3.46 -0.61 8.61
N LEU A 75 -2.89 0.54 8.99
CA LEU A 75 -2.81 0.97 10.38
C LEU A 75 -4.17 1.31 11.00
N GLU A 76 -5.08 1.88 10.21
CA GLU A 76 -6.45 2.14 10.67
C GLU A 76 -7.17 0.82 11.03
N LYS A 77 -6.88 -0.25 10.28
CA LYS A 77 -7.55 -1.54 10.43
C LYS A 77 -6.82 -2.50 11.38
N PHE A 78 -5.51 -2.43 11.43
CA PHE A 78 -4.60 -3.24 12.23
C PHE A 78 -3.63 -2.32 12.99
N PRO A 79 -4.10 -1.64 14.04
CA PRO A 79 -3.32 -0.61 14.74
C PRO A 79 -2.05 -1.15 15.41
N ASP A 80 -2.03 -2.45 15.73
CA ASP A 80 -0.92 -3.12 16.40
C ASP A 80 0.09 -3.74 15.44
N VAL A 81 -0.02 -3.50 14.13
CA VAL A 81 0.91 -4.05 13.12
C VAL A 81 2.37 -3.83 13.50
N GLY A 82 3.20 -4.86 13.35
CA GLY A 82 4.57 -4.86 13.86
C GLY A 82 5.45 -3.79 13.22
N ALA A 83 5.41 -3.68 11.89
CA ALA A 83 6.05 -2.60 11.13
C ALA A 83 5.44 -2.42 9.74
N ILE A 84 5.62 -1.23 9.17
CA ILE A 84 5.35 -0.94 7.75
C ILE A 84 6.62 -0.38 7.12
N ILE A 85 7.04 -0.98 6.00
CA ILE A 85 8.17 -0.55 5.20
C ILE A 85 7.62 -0.05 3.86
N GLY A 86 7.65 1.25 3.65
CA GLY A 86 7.37 1.85 2.34
C GLY A 86 8.56 1.68 1.42
N ILE A 87 8.33 1.33 0.17
CA ILE A 87 9.36 1.15 -0.86
C ILE A 87 8.97 1.97 -2.08
N ASP A 88 9.84 2.85 -2.56
CA ASP A 88 9.56 3.66 -3.75
C ASP A 88 10.83 3.91 -4.59
N SER A 89 10.65 4.05 -5.91
CA SER A 89 11.71 4.39 -6.88
C SER A 89 11.99 5.89 -6.94
N HIS A 90 11.16 6.74 -6.33
CA HIS A 90 11.33 8.18 -6.37
C HIS A 90 12.00 8.70 -5.09
N PRO A 91 13.21 9.28 -5.17
CA PRO A 91 13.90 9.81 -3.98
C PRO A 91 13.12 10.90 -3.23
N LYS A 92 12.27 11.65 -3.95
CA LYS A 92 11.40 12.66 -3.34
C LYS A 92 10.35 12.03 -2.42
N ILE A 93 9.76 10.92 -2.85
CA ILE A 93 8.77 10.18 -2.07
C ILE A 93 9.43 9.65 -0.79
N VAL A 94 10.57 8.97 -0.92
CA VAL A 94 11.32 8.44 0.23
C VAL A 94 11.68 9.52 1.25
N ARG A 95 12.05 10.71 0.77
CA ARG A 95 12.40 11.85 1.64
C ARG A 95 11.19 12.45 2.36
N ASN A 96 10.03 12.46 1.71
CA ASN A 96 8.83 13.14 2.20
C ASN A 96 7.84 12.20 2.89
N PHE A 97 8.05 10.88 2.80
CA PHE A 97 7.17 9.88 3.37
C PHE A 97 6.96 10.11 4.87
N ARG A 98 5.71 10.38 5.25
CA ARG A 98 5.34 10.66 6.64
C ARG A 98 4.01 10.02 6.99
N LEU A 99 4.08 8.99 7.81
CA LEU A 99 2.93 8.42 8.48
C LEU A 99 2.99 8.80 9.97
N ARG A 100 1.93 9.42 10.51
CA ARG A 100 1.84 9.80 11.93
C ARG A 100 1.23 8.66 12.73
N THR A 101 2.05 7.78 13.31
CA THR A 101 1.56 6.51 13.88
C THR A 101 2.54 5.96 14.91
N ALA A 102 2.07 5.06 15.78
CA ALA A 102 2.87 4.38 16.80
C ALA A 102 3.67 3.18 16.27
N ALA A 103 3.36 2.70 15.06
CA ALA A 103 4.08 1.60 14.44
C ALA A 103 5.50 2.03 14.03
N LYS A 104 6.42 1.06 13.93
CA LYS A 104 7.74 1.30 13.35
C LYS A 104 7.56 1.46 11.84
N ILE A 105 7.83 2.66 11.34
CA ILE A 105 7.66 3.00 9.93
C ILE A 105 9.00 3.44 9.36
N GLU A 106 9.39 2.81 8.27
CA GLU A 106 10.56 3.17 7.48
C GLU A 106 10.14 3.30 6.02
N CYS A 107 10.75 4.22 5.28
CA CYS A 107 10.63 4.27 3.83
C CYS A 107 12.02 4.12 3.23
N VAL A 108 12.17 3.17 2.32
CA VAL A 108 13.44 2.85 1.67
C VAL A 108 13.35 3.10 0.17
N PHE A 109 14.46 3.58 -0.38
CA PHE A 109 14.60 3.70 -1.82
C PHE A 109 14.95 2.33 -2.41
N ALA A 110 14.21 1.89 -3.43
CA ALA A 110 14.57 0.73 -4.22
C ALA A 110 14.20 0.94 -5.69
N ASP A 111 15.01 0.41 -6.60
CA ASP A 111 14.68 0.36 -8.01
C ASP A 111 13.63 -0.74 -8.25
N ILE A 112 12.38 -0.31 -8.42
CA ILE A 112 11.20 -1.19 -8.58
C ILE A 112 10.63 -1.13 -10.00
N GLU A 113 11.22 -0.32 -10.88
CA GLU A 113 10.83 -0.24 -12.29
C GLU A 113 11.59 -1.32 -13.07
N LYS A 114 10.84 -2.19 -13.79
CA LYS A 114 11.38 -3.20 -14.70
C LYS A 114 11.15 -2.79 -16.15
#